data_AF-A0A9P7DT29-F1
#
_entry.id   AF-A0A9P7DT29-F1
#
_cell.length_a   1.000
_cell.length_b   1.000
_cell.length_c   1.000
_cell.angle_alpha   90.00
_cell.angle_beta   90.00
_cell.angle_gamma   90.00
#
_symmetry.space_group_name_H-M   'P 1'
#
loop_
_entity.id
_entity.type
_entity.pdbx_description
1 polymer ?
#
loop_
_entity_poly.entity_id
_entity_poly.type
_entity_poly.pdbx_seq_one_letter_code
_entity_poly.pdbx_strand_id
1 'polypeptide(L)' 'PCLWQMKVAKAFLQKDRDIVCIAGTSLGKTMSFWLPLLWKKGLQIIVTPLNQLGKQNVDSLAKASVETDISVAS' A
#
# COMPACT_ATOMS: atom_id res chain seq x y z
N PRO A 1 -9.46 -3.81 -8.94
CA PRO A 1 -8.03 -3.92 -9.31
C PRO A 1 -7.86 -4.29 -10.79
N CYS A 2 -6.90 -3.70 -11.49
CA CYS A 2 -6.55 -4.05 -12.87
C CYS A 2 -5.33 -4.99 -12.92
N LEU A 3 -5.03 -5.56 -14.10
CA LEU A 3 -4.06 -6.64 -14.25
C LEU A 3 -2.68 -6.33 -13.67
N TRP A 4 -2.16 -5.11 -13.86
CA TRP A 4 -0.83 -4.76 -13.37
C TRP A 4 -0.80 -4.62 -11.84
N GLN A 5 -1.86 -4.11 -11.20
CA GLN A 5 -1.97 -4.04 -9.74
C GLN A 5 -1.93 -5.44 -9.13
N MET A 6 -2.61 -6.39 -9.76
CA MET A 6 -2.59 -7.80 -9.34
C MET A 6 -1.20 -8.43 -9.50
N LYS A 7 -0.47 -8.11 -10.58
CA LYS A 7 0.91 -8.59 -10.78
C LYS A 7 1.85 -8.08 -9.69
N VAL A 8 1.74 -6.80 -9.32
CA VAL A 8 2.52 -6.20 -8.23
C VAL A 8 2.17 -6.87 -6.90
N ALA A 9 0.88 -7.02 -6.59
CA ALA A 9 0.47 -7.64 -5.34
C ALA A 9 0.91 -9.11 -5.24
N LYS A 10 0.83 -9.88 -6.33
CA LYS A 10 1.34 -11.25 -6.38
C LYS A 10 2.84 -11.30 -6.13
N ALA A 11 3.62 -10.39 -6.73
CA ALA A 11 5.04 -10.30 -6.48
C ALA A 11 5.34 -9.97 -5.00
N PHE A 12 4.60 -9.05 -4.39
CA PHE A 12 4.71 -8.76 -2.95
C PHE A 12 4.48 -10.00 -2.09
N LEU A 13 3.48 -10.81 -2.43
CA LEU A 13 3.14 -12.03 -1.69
C LEU A 13 4.19 -13.15 -1.85
N GLN A 14 4.96 -13.15 -2.93
CA GLN A 14 6.04 -14.13 -3.17
C GLN A 14 7.24 -13.91 -2.26
N LYS A 15 7.54 -12.67 -1.87
CA LYS A 15 8.65 -12.29 -0.97
C LYS A 15 10.02 -12.84 -1.40
N ASP A 16 10.24 -13.00 -2.70
CA ASP A 16 11.45 -13.59 -3.28
C ASP A 16 12.36 -12.56 -3.97
N ARG A 17 11.92 -11.31 -4.08
CA ARG A 17 12.62 -10.23 -4.76
C ARG A 17 12.11 -8.84 -4.38
N ASP A 18 12.94 -7.84 -4.64
CA ASP A 18 12.53 -6.43 -4.63
C ASP A 18 11.73 -6.07 -5.87
N ILE A 19 10.80 -5.11 -5.74
CA ILE A 19 9.86 -4.75 -6.79
C ILE A 19 9.88 -3.24 -7.01
N VAL A 20 10.13 -2.81 -8.25
CA VAL A 20 9.96 -1.43 -8.70
C VAL A 20 8.71 -1.34 -9.56
N CYS A 21 7.75 -0.50 -9.17
CA CYS A 21 6.51 -0.27 -9.91
C CYS A 21 6.43 1.19 -10.35
N ILE A 22 6.39 1.42 -11.67
CA ILE A 22 6.24 2.76 -12.25
C ILE A 22 4.81 2.90 -12.77
N ALA A 23 4.07 3.87 -12.23
CA ALA A 23 2.73 4.19 -12.66
C ALA A 23 2.47 5.69 -12.46
N GLY A 24 1.79 6.31 -13.42
CA GLY A 24 1.38 7.70 -13.35
C GLY A 24 0.53 8.03 -12.11
N THR A 25 0.48 9.31 -11.76
CA THR A 25 -0.49 9.81 -10.78
C THR A 25 -1.91 9.54 -11.27
N SER A 26 -2.85 9.32 -10.34
CA SER A 26 -4.24 8.92 -10.61
C SER A 26 -4.44 7.50 -11.17
N LEU A 27 -3.38 6.73 -11.51
CA LEU A 27 -3.54 5.34 -11.97
C LEU A 27 -3.85 4.32 -10.86
N GLY A 28 -4.03 4.78 -9.61
CA GLY A 28 -4.37 3.90 -8.49
C GLY A 28 -3.21 3.05 -7.97
N LYS A 29 -1.96 3.50 -8.10
CA LYS A 29 -0.77 2.79 -7.57
C LYS A 29 -0.82 2.49 -6.07
N THR A 30 -1.51 3.34 -5.30
CA THR A 30 -1.70 3.14 -3.85
C THR A 30 -2.43 1.82 -3.55
N MET A 31 -3.36 1.39 -4.41
CA MET A 31 -4.10 0.13 -4.24
C MET A 31 -3.17 -1.09 -4.22
N SER A 32 -2.03 -1.02 -4.94
CA SER A 32 -1.06 -2.12 -4.98
C SER A 32 -0.37 -2.35 -3.63
N PHE A 33 -0.34 -1.35 -2.73
CA PHE A 33 0.19 -1.52 -1.38
C PHE A 33 -0.77 -2.30 -0.48
N TRP A 34 -2.08 -2.07 -0.60
CA TRP A 34 -3.08 -2.65 0.30
C TRP A 34 -3.52 -4.05 -0.12
N LEU A 35 -3.52 -4.33 -1.43
CA LEU A 35 -4.02 -5.60 -1.98
C LEU A 35 -3.35 -6.83 -1.35
N PRO A 36 -2.02 -6.87 -1.08
CA PRO A 36 -1.38 -7.99 -0.38
C PRO A 36 -1.91 -8.28 1.04
N LEU A 37 -2.37 -7.26 1.78
CA LEU A 37 -2.87 -7.41 3.15
C LEU A 37 -4.11 -8.31 3.24
N LEU A 38 -4.88 -8.40 2.16
CA LEU A 38 -6.08 -9.25 2.10
C LEU A 38 -5.77 -10.75 2.13
N TRP A 39 -4.55 -11.15 1.73
CA TRP A 39 -4.17 -12.57 1.63
C TRP A 39 -3.13 -13.00 2.67
N LYS A 40 -2.45 -12.05 3.33
CA LYS A 40 -1.45 -12.34 4.35
C LYS A 40 -1.63 -11.40 5.52
N LYS A 41 -1.78 -11.97 6.71
CA LYS A 41 -1.62 -11.24 7.97
C LYS A 41 -0.14 -10.88 8.15
N GLY A 42 0.12 -9.65 8.58
CA GLY A 42 1.46 -9.15 8.84
C GLY A 42 1.47 -7.63 9.00
N LEU A 43 2.61 -7.11 9.44
CA LEU A 43 2.86 -5.68 9.50
C LEU A 43 3.41 -5.19 8.16
N GLN A 44 2.83 -4.13 7.61
CA GLN A 44 3.32 -3.46 6.41
C GLN A 44 3.65 -2.01 6.74
N ILE A 45 4.93 -1.63 6.52
CA ILE A 45 5.42 -0.28 6.75
C ILE A 45 5.43 0.45 5.41
N ILE A 46 4.77 1.60 5.34
CA ILE A 46 4.72 2.45 4.14
C ILE A 46 5.33 3.79 4.48
N VAL A 47 6.43 4.11 3.80
CA VAL A 47 7.13 5.38 3.94
C VAL A 47 6.63 6.31 2.84
N THR A 48 6.05 7.45 3.24
CA THR A 48 5.61 8.49 2.30
C THR A 48 6.27 9.82 2.66
N PRO A 49 6.79 10.57 1.68
CA PRO A 49 7.43 11.87 1.95
C PRO A 49 6.42 12.99 2.25
N LEU A 50 5.13 12.81 1.94
CA LEU A 50 4.08 13.79 2.24
C LEU A 50 3.19 13.33 3.39
N ASN A 51 3.26 14.05 4.52
CA ASN A 51 2.45 13.77 5.72
C ASN A 51 0.94 13.78 5.43
N GLN A 52 0.46 14.69 4.58
CA GLN A 52 -0.94 14.76 4.20
C GLN A 52 -1.40 13.51 3.45
N LEU A 53 -0.54 12.93 2.60
CA LEU A 53 -0.83 11.69 1.89
C LEU A 53 -0.89 10.50 2.86
N GLY A 54 0.01 10.47 3.84
CA GLY A 54 -0.03 9.49 4.93
C GLY A 54 -1.36 9.53 5.69
N LYS A 55 -1.80 10.73 6.11
CA LYS A 55 -3.09 10.91 6.80
C LYS A 55 -4.28 10.43 5.96
N GLN A 56 -4.33 10.79 4.68
CA GLN A 56 -5.39 10.34 3.77
C GLN A 56 -5.47 8.81 3.64
N ASN A 57 -4.33 8.12 3.68
CA ASN A 57 -4.29 6.66 3.65
C ASN A 57 -4.84 6.05 4.94
N VAL A 58 -4.45 6.57 6.11
CA VAL A 58 -4.98 6.13 7.42
C VAL A 58 -6.50 6.28 7.46
N ASP A 59 -7.03 7.45 7.09
CA ASP A 59 -8.48 7.71 7.08
C ASP A 59 -9.23 6.75 6.16
N SER A 60 -8.63 6.38 5.02
CA SER A 60 -9.23 5.45 4.06
C SER A 60 -9.23 4.01 4.57
N LEU A 61 -8.19 3.61 5.30
CA LEU A 61 -8.04 2.26 5.86
C LEU A 61 -8.88 2.04 7.11
N ALA A 62 -9.02 3.07 7.96
CA ALA A 62 -9.93 3.05 9.09
C ALA A 62 -11.38 2.77 8.65
N LYS A 63 -11.81 3.35 7.52
CA LYS A 63 -13.12 3.06 6.90
C LYS A 63 -13.26 1.62 6.41
N ALA A 64 -12.15 0.96 6.08
CA ALA A 64 -12.10 -0.44 5.68
C ALA A 64 -11.88 -1.40 6.88
N SER A 65 -11.94 -0.90 8.11
CA SER A 65 -11.70 -1.67 9.35
C SER A 65 -10.32 -2.33 9.41
N VAL A 66 -9.32 -1.72 8.76
CA VAL A 66 -7.92 -2.12 8.87
C VAL A 66 -7.29 -1.31 10.00
N GLU A 67 -6.67 -1.99 10.96
CA GLU A 67 -5.90 -1.35 12.03
C GLU A 67 -4.64 -0.68 11.44
N THR A 68 -4.47 0.60 11.72
CA THR A 68 -3.36 1.40 11.19
C THR A 68 -2.89 2.43 12.20
N ASP A 69 -1.60 2.73 12.19
CA ASP A 69 -1.00 3.83 12.93
C ASP A 69 -0.15 4.72 12.00
N ILE A 70 0.05 5.98 12.38
CA ILE A 70 0.90 6.92 11.64
C ILE A 70 1.87 7.62 12.58
N SER A 71 3.16 7.36 12.37
CA SER A 71 4.23 8.15 12.95
C SER A 71 4.68 9.22 11.95
N VAL A 72 4.63 10.48 12.38
CA VAL A 72 5.14 11.61 11.62
C VAL A 72 6.55 11.91 12.12
N ALA A 73 7.55 11.74 11.26
CA ALA A 73 8.90 12.21 11.55
C ALA A 73 8.93 13.74 11.43
N SER A 74 9.18 14.42 12.54
CA SER A 74 9.34 15.88 12.67
C SER A 74 10.80 16.29 12.55
#